data_AF-A0A8T3Z789-F1
#
_entry.id   AF-A0A8T3Z789-F1
#
_cell.length_a   1.000
_cell.length_b   1.000
_cell.length_c   1.000
_cell.angle_alpha   90.00
_cell.angle_beta   90.00
_cell.angle_gamma   90.00
#
_symmetry.space_group_name_H-M   'P 1'
#
loop_
_entity.id
_entity.type
_entity.pdbx_description
1 polymer ?
#
loop_
_entity_poly.entity_id
_entity_poly.type
_entity_poly.pdbx_seq_one_letter_code
_entity_poly.pdbx_strand_id
1 'polypeptide(L)'
;MLNRYDPLRSYASPFDPTAPLRIMQGNNSPWSHKKHEGIRHDLSNAIDFAVPFGTGVYATHGGSVYRAFDRQTRCYRGEDPNIGLVLTPNFILVMDKDDALTFYAHLAYLGNTVVKGDSINSEPPPSKLGGF
;
A
#
# COMPACT_ATOMS: atom_id res chain seq x y z
N MET A 1 -19.99 1.28 -14.80
CA MET A 1 -19.14 1.65 -15.96
C MET A 1 -17.83 0.89 -15.82
N LEU A 2 -17.39 0.21 -16.87
CA LEU A 2 -16.09 -0.49 -16.89
C LEU A 2 -14.98 0.56 -17.00
N ASN A 3 -14.12 0.68 -16.00
CA ASN A 3 -12.95 1.55 -16.06
C ASN A 3 -11.99 0.98 -17.10
N ARG A 4 -11.80 1.73 -18.19
CA ARG A 4 -10.86 1.39 -19.25
C ARG A 4 -9.45 1.63 -18.73
N TYR A 5 -8.56 0.67 -18.95
CA TYR A 5 -7.12 0.87 -18.83
C TYR A 5 -6.73 2.17 -19.55
N ASP A 6 -6.16 3.12 -18.79
CA ASP A 6 -5.65 4.40 -19.31
C ASP A 6 -4.12 4.34 -19.34
N PRO A 7 -3.49 4.15 -20.51
CA PRO A 7 -2.04 4.06 -20.63
C PRO A 7 -1.33 5.39 -20.33
N LEU A 8 -2.05 6.51 -20.22
CA LEU A 8 -1.47 7.81 -19.86
C LEU A 8 -1.40 8.01 -18.34
N ARG A 9 -2.01 7.12 -17.55
CA ARG A 9 -2.01 7.20 -16.09
C ARG A 9 -0.68 6.70 -15.54
N SER A 10 0.17 7.61 -15.09
CA SER A 10 1.40 7.30 -14.39
C SER A 10 1.20 7.42 -12.88
N TYR A 11 1.77 6.47 -12.14
CA TYR A 11 1.87 6.53 -10.69
C TYR A 11 3.34 6.68 -10.31
N ALA A 12 3.63 7.55 -9.35
CA ALA A 12 4.97 7.65 -8.80
C ALA A 12 5.31 6.38 -7.99
N SER A 13 6.60 6.15 -7.74
CA SER A 13 7.04 5.18 -6.74
C SER A 13 6.59 5.62 -5.35
N PRO A 14 6.13 4.71 -4.47
CA PRO A 14 5.81 5.05 -3.07
C PRO A 14 7.05 5.26 -2.20
N PHE A 15 8.24 5.08 -2.75
CA PHE A 15 9.53 5.25 -2.06
C PHE A 15 10.40 6.24 -2.80
N ASP A 16 11.49 6.66 -2.14
CA ASP A 16 12.55 7.44 -2.77
C ASP A 16 13.04 6.75 -4.06
N PRO A 17 12.86 7.36 -5.25
CA PRO A 17 13.24 6.75 -6.51
C PRO A 17 14.75 6.63 -6.70
N THR A 18 15.56 7.28 -5.86
CA THR A 18 17.02 7.19 -5.88
C THR A 18 17.56 6.00 -5.09
N ALA A 19 16.74 5.43 -4.20
CA ALA A 19 17.10 4.24 -3.44
C ALA A 19 16.80 2.96 -4.24
N PRO A 20 17.69 1.95 -4.21
CA PRO A 20 17.41 0.68 -4.85
C PRO A 20 16.22 -0.01 -4.17
N LEU A 21 15.23 -0.42 -4.97
CA LEU A 21 14.06 -1.15 -4.51
C LEU A 21 14.14 -2.59 -5.00
N ARG A 22 13.89 -3.54 -4.09
CA ARG A 22 13.76 -4.95 -4.43
C ARG A 22 12.31 -5.38 -4.29
N ILE A 23 11.71 -5.84 -5.37
CA ILE A 23 10.39 -6.49 -5.32
C ILE A 23 10.59 -7.88 -4.71
N MET A 24 9.93 -8.15 -3.59
CA MET A 24 9.88 -9.49 -2.99
C MET A 24 8.82 -10.35 -3.65
N GLN A 25 7.68 -9.74 -3.98
CA GLN A 25 6.55 -10.44 -4.55
C GLN A 25 5.84 -9.55 -5.56
N GLY A 26 5.75 -10.01 -6.81
CA GLY A 26 5.10 -9.28 -7.90
C GLY A 26 3.63 -9.62 -8.06
N ASN A 27 3.00 -8.97 -9.03
CA ASN A 27 1.64 -9.24 -9.48
C ASN A 27 1.48 -10.74 -9.86
N ASN A 28 0.36 -11.34 -9.45
CA ASN A 28 0.00 -12.75 -9.70
C ASN A 28 1.01 -13.78 -9.17
N SER A 29 1.84 -13.40 -8.19
CA SER A 29 2.77 -14.35 -7.56
C SER A 29 2.02 -15.47 -6.82
N PRO A 30 2.47 -16.74 -6.94
CA PRO A 30 1.72 -17.91 -6.48
C PRO A 30 1.57 -18.04 -4.95
N TRP A 31 2.37 -17.31 -4.18
CA TRP A 31 2.41 -17.40 -2.72
C TRP A 31 1.19 -16.74 -2.08
N SER A 32 1.11 -15.39 -2.09
CA SER A 32 -0.05 -14.66 -1.57
C SER A 32 -0.66 -13.62 -2.53
N HIS A 33 -0.05 -13.27 -3.66
CA HIS A 33 -0.65 -12.35 -4.65
C HIS A 33 -1.53 -13.08 -5.63
N LYS A 34 -2.61 -13.64 -5.11
CA LYS A 34 -3.65 -14.30 -5.88
C LYS A 34 -5.00 -13.97 -5.26
N LYS A 35 -6.07 -14.33 -5.97
CA LYS A 35 -7.41 -14.27 -5.40
C LYS A 35 -7.54 -15.35 -4.33
N HIS A 36 -7.86 -14.94 -3.10
CA HIS A 36 -8.11 -15.86 -1.99
C HIS A 36 -9.60 -15.94 -1.69
N GLU A 37 -10.12 -17.15 -1.47
CA GLU A 37 -11.49 -17.33 -1.02
C GLU A 37 -11.64 -16.84 0.44
N GLY A 38 -12.75 -16.15 0.73
CA GLY A 38 -13.05 -15.66 2.08
C GLY A 38 -12.34 -14.36 2.48
N ILE A 39 -11.45 -13.81 1.65
CA ILE A 39 -10.81 -12.50 1.88
C ILE A 39 -11.51 -11.42 1.05
N ARG A 40 -11.74 -10.25 1.64
CA ARG A 40 -12.45 -9.13 0.99
C ARG A 40 -11.65 -8.45 -0.12
N HIS A 41 -10.33 -8.64 -0.16
CA HIS A 41 -9.41 -7.94 -1.06
C HIS A 41 -8.79 -8.91 -2.05
N ASP A 42 -8.81 -8.54 -3.32
CA ASP A 42 -8.07 -9.24 -4.37
C ASP A 42 -6.60 -8.80 -4.32
N LEU A 43 -5.73 -9.71 -3.90
CA LEU A 43 -4.29 -9.47 -3.78
C LEU A 43 -3.53 -9.76 -5.07
N SER A 44 -4.20 -10.19 -6.15
CA SER A 44 -3.54 -10.51 -7.42
C SER A 44 -2.72 -9.36 -7.98
N ASN A 45 -3.18 -8.12 -7.79
CA ASN A 45 -2.51 -6.92 -8.30
C ASN A 45 -1.53 -6.27 -7.30
N ALA A 46 -1.28 -6.88 -6.15
CA ALA A 46 -0.36 -6.34 -5.15
C ALA A 46 1.11 -6.49 -5.57
N ILE A 47 1.96 -5.65 -4.99
CA ILE A 47 3.42 -5.68 -5.15
C ILE A 47 4.03 -5.44 -3.78
N ASP A 48 4.87 -6.36 -3.33
CA ASP A 48 5.58 -6.27 -2.06
C ASP A 48 7.03 -5.86 -2.31
N PHE A 49 7.50 -4.88 -1.55
CA PHE A 49 8.86 -4.36 -1.63
C PHE A 49 9.64 -4.73 -0.37
N ALA A 50 10.86 -5.23 -0.54
CA ALA A 50 11.83 -5.35 0.54
C ALA A 50 12.44 -3.98 0.80
N VAL A 51 12.05 -3.35 1.90
CA VAL A 51 12.61 -2.09 2.38
C VAL A 51 13.01 -2.22 3.86
N PRO A 52 14.03 -1.47 4.33
CA PRO A 52 14.33 -1.39 5.75
C PRO A 52 13.13 -0.89 6.57
N PHE A 53 13.06 -1.31 7.83
CA PHE A 53 12.12 -0.73 8.78
C PHE A 53 12.43 0.77 8.98
N GLY A 54 11.40 1.60 9.06
CA GLY A 54 11.45 3.05 9.10
C GLY A 54 11.50 3.74 7.74
N THR A 55 11.58 2.99 6.63
CA THR A 55 11.55 3.58 5.28
C THR A 55 10.25 4.37 5.08
N GLY A 56 10.39 5.62 4.65
CA GLY A 56 9.26 6.49 4.38
C GLY A 56 8.42 5.99 3.21
N VAL A 57 7.11 5.93 3.42
CA VAL A 57 6.12 5.60 2.40
C VAL A 57 5.40 6.88 2.00
N TYR A 58 5.37 7.16 0.70
CA TYR A 58 4.80 8.37 0.11
C TYR A 58 3.64 8.04 -0.82
N ALA A 59 2.76 9.00 -0.99
CA ALA A 59 1.64 8.87 -1.90
C ALA A 59 2.10 8.77 -3.35
N THR A 60 1.53 7.81 -4.08
CA THR A 60 1.83 7.58 -5.50
C THR A 60 0.93 8.39 -6.44
N HIS A 61 -0.17 8.93 -5.90
CA HIS A 61 -1.12 9.81 -6.57
C HIS A 61 -1.82 10.71 -5.55
N GLY A 62 -2.37 11.82 -6.03
CA GLY A 62 -3.22 12.70 -5.22
C GLY A 62 -4.60 12.08 -4.93
N GLY A 63 -5.25 12.55 -3.88
CA GLY A 63 -6.54 12.02 -3.47
C GLY A 63 -6.90 12.36 -2.03
N SER A 64 -7.66 11.49 -1.38
CA SER A 64 -8.01 11.60 0.03
C SER A 64 -7.81 10.28 0.77
N VAL A 65 -7.46 10.37 2.05
CA VAL A 65 -7.34 9.19 2.91
C VAL A 65 -8.74 8.67 3.23
N TYR A 66 -9.12 7.57 2.58
CA TYR A 66 -10.39 6.90 2.82
C TYR A 66 -10.41 6.20 4.18
N ARG A 67 -9.29 5.58 4.55
CA ARG A 67 -9.12 4.89 5.84
C ARG A 67 -7.64 4.80 6.20
N ALA A 68 -7.34 4.91 7.50
CA ALA A 68 -6.01 4.67 8.06
C ALA A 68 -6.15 3.83 9.33
N PHE A 69 -5.23 2.91 9.55
CA PHE A 69 -5.17 2.07 10.75
C PHE A 69 -3.72 1.71 11.08
N ASP A 70 -3.26 1.98 12.30
CA ASP A 70 -1.86 1.84 12.72
C ASP A 70 -1.69 1.27 14.14
N ARG A 71 -2.75 0.66 14.67
CA ARG A 71 -2.78 0.16 16.06
C ARG A 71 -2.39 -1.31 16.20
N GLN A 72 -2.08 -2.00 15.11
CA GLN A 72 -1.60 -3.38 15.17
C GLN A 72 -0.14 -3.40 15.64
N THR A 73 0.12 -4.11 16.72
CA THR A 73 1.47 -4.31 17.26
C THR A 73 2.16 -5.54 16.67
N ARG A 74 1.38 -6.47 16.08
CA ARG A 74 1.91 -7.65 15.39
C ARG A 74 2.22 -7.34 13.93
N CYS A 75 3.49 -7.43 13.54
CA CYS A 75 3.88 -7.37 12.13
C CYS A 75 4.04 -8.80 11.57
N TYR A 76 3.50 -9.03 10.37
CA TYR A 76 3.74 -10.29 9.66
C TYR A 76 5.18 -10.29 9.11
N ARG A 77 5.95 -11.33 9.44
CA ARG A 77 7.38 -11.41 9.11
C ARG A 77 7.68 -12.02 7.74
N GLY A 78 6.65 -12.36 6.94
CA GLY A 78 6.85 -13.00 5.64
C GLY A 78 7.13 -14.50 5.69
N GLU A 79 6.97 -15.16 6.85
CA GLU A 79 7.38 -16.56 7.07
C GLU A 79 6.28 -17.58 6.72
N ASP A 80 5.00 -17.26 6.95
CA ASP A 80 3.84 -18.14 6.70
C ASP A 80 2.62 -17.35 6.17
N PRO A 81 2.17 -17.60 4.93
CA PRO A 81 1.09 -16.84 4.32
C PRO A 81 -0.23 -17.02 5.06
N ASN A 82 -0.50 -18.16 5.70
CA ASN A 82 -1.74 -18.35 6.46
C ASN A 82 -1.80 -17.41 7.66
N ILE A 83 -0.66 -17.17 8.31
CA ILE A 83 -0.55 -16.18 9.40
C ILE A 83 -0.71 -14.77 8.82
N GLY A 84 -0.07 -14.48 7.68
CA GLY A 84 -0.18 -13.19 7.02
C GLY A 84 -1.62 -12.82 6.62
N LEU A 85 -2.40 -13.79 6.14
CA LEU A 85 -3.77 -13.57 5.66
C LEU A 85 -4.80 -13.35 6.78
N VAL A 86 -4.55 -13.86 8.00
CA VAL A 86 -5.44 -13.64 9.16
C VAL A 86 -5.08 -12.39 9.96
N LEU A 87 -3.87 -11.85 9.78
CA LEU A 87 -3.44 -10.63 10.43
C LEU A 87 -4.00 -9.42 9.68
N THR A 88 -4.70 -8.54 10.41
CA THR A 88 -4.98 -7.19 9.89
C THR A 88 -3.71 -6.36 10.03
N PRO A 89 -3.07 -5.93 8.93
CA PRO A 89 -1.88 -5.12 9.00
C PRO A 89 -2.22 -3.69 9.42
N ASN A 90 -1.21 -2.89 9.74
CA ASN A 90 -1.35 -1.44 9.67
C ASN A 90 -1.39 -1.03 8.19
N PHE A 91 -2.26 -0.08 7.87
CA PHE A 91 -2.49 0.32 6.50
C PHE A 91 -3.02 1.74 6.34
N ILE A 92 -2.92 2.23 5.11
CA ILE A 92 -3.59 3.42 4.61
C ILE A 92 -4.27 3.06 3.27
N LEU A 93 -5.53 3.48 3.13
CA LEU A 93 -6.29 3.43 1.88
C LEU A 93 -6.45 4.86 1.37
N VAL A 94 -5.90 5.14 0.19
CA VAL A 94 -6.08 6.42 -0.50
C VAL A 94 -7.05 6.21 -1.64
N MET A 95 -8.08 7.06 -1.71
CA MET A 95 -9.02 7.13 -2.82
C MET A 95 -8.66 8.32 -3.70
N ASP A 96 -8.50 8.07 -4.99
CA ASP A 96 -8.33 9.16 -5.96
C ASP A 96 -9.67 9.72 -6.45
N LYS A 97 -9.58 10.73 -7.33
CA LYS A 97 -10.73 11.45 -7.89
C LYS A 97 -11.62 10.59 -8.81
N ASP A 98 -11.13 9.43 -9.26
CA ASP A 98 -11.85 8.51 -10.14
C ASP A 98 -12.35 7.27 -9.35
N ASP A 99 -12.43 7.40 -8.03
CA ASP A 99 -12.82 6.36 -7.07
C ASP A 99 -11.92 5.11 -7.07
N ALA A 100 -10.70 5.21 -7.64
CA ALA A 100 -9.73 4.12 -7.52
C ALA A 100 -9.08 4.14 -6.14
N LEU A 101 -8.85 2.96 -5.58
CA LEU A 101 -8.28 2.77 -4.25
C LEU A 101 -6.87 2.20 -4.35
N THR A 102 -5.92 2.86 -3.70
CA THR A 102 -4.58 2.33 -3.47
C THR A 102 -4.44 1.93 -2.00
N PHE A 103 -3.94 0.71 -1.79
CA PHE A 103 -3.77 0.11 -0.46
C PHE A 103 -2.29 0.02 -0.11
N TYR A 104 -1.88 0.78 0.90
CA TYR A 104 -0.54 0.73 1.48
C TYR A 104 -0.63 -0.10 2.76
N ALA A 105 -0.06 -1.31 2.76
CA ALA A 105 -0.16 -2.25 3.87
C ALA A 105 1.21 -2.55 4.51
N HIS A 106 1.17 -3.24 5.65
CA HIS A 106 2.33 -3.62 6.46
C HIS A 106 3.14 -2.44 7.00
N LEU A 107 2.47 -1.31 7.27
CA LEU A 107 3.10 -0.13 7.86
C LEU A 107 3.50 -0.37 9.33
N ALA A 108 4.41 0.46 9.84
CA ALA A 108 4.85 0.42 11.22
C ALA A 108 3.71 0.74 12.21
N TYR A 109 3.82 0.19 13.42
CA TYR A 109 2.95 0.55 14.55
C TYR A 109 3.10 2.04 14.89
N LEU A 110 1.98 2.78 14.96
CA LEU A 110 1.96 4.24 15.10
C LEU A 110 2.79 4.97 14.02
N GLY A 111 2.98 4.34 12.87
CA GLY A 111 3.81 4.84 11.79
C GLY A 111 3.07 5.76 10.82
N ASN A 112 1.74 5.86 10.91
CA ASN A 112 0.95 6.68 10.00
C ASN A 112 1.16 8.17 10.31
N THR A 113 1.36 8.98 9.28
CA THR A 113 1.47 10.45 9.38
C THR A 113 0.19 11.16 8.94
N VAL A 114 -0.81 10.40 8.52
CA VAL A 114 -2.10 10.89 8.02
C VAL A 114 -3.27 10.15 8.66
N VAL A 115 -4.43 10.78 8.68
CA VAL A 115 -5.69 10.25 9.21
C VAL A 115 -6.80 10.29 8.17
N LYS A 116 -7.91 9.58 8.43
CA LYS A 116 -9.07 9.59 7.55
C LYS A 116 -9.56 11.01 7.29
N GLY A 117 -9.76 11.34 6.02
CA GLY A 117 -10.23 12.65 5.56
C GLY A 117 -9.12 13.60 5.11
N ASP A 118 -7.85 13.29 5.40
CA ASP A 118 -6.73 14.11 4.93
C ASP A 118 -6.63 14.10 3.41
N SER A 119 -6.33 15.27 2.83
CA SER A 119 -6.00 15.41 1.42
C SER A 119 -4.55 14.98 1.18
N ILE A 120 -4.33 14.28 0.07
CA ILE A 120 -3.04 13.72 -0.34
C ILE A 120 -2.57 14.43 -1.60
N ASN A 121 -1.32 14.88 -1.59
CA ASN A 121 -0.62 15.44 -2.73
C ASN A 121 0.43 14.44 -3.26
N SER A 122 0.54 14.27 -4.58
CA SER A 122 1.59 13.48 -5.22
C SER A 122 2.67 14.32 -5.89
N GLU A 123 2.49 15.64 -6.00
CA GLU A 123 3.50 16.53 -6.56
C GLU A 123 4.65 16.75 -5.56
N PRO A 124 5.91 16.96 -6.01
CA PRO A 124 7.04 17.17 -5.11
C PRO A 124 6.86 18.39 -4.16
N PRO A 125 7.05 18.23 -2.83
CA PRO A 125 7.25 16.96 -2.13
C PRO A 125 5.91 16.20 -1.96
N PRO A 126 5.86 14.90 -2.32
CA PRO A 126 4.65 14.12 -2.14
C PRO A 126 4.32 13.96 -0.65
N SER A 127 3.03 13.84 -0.34
CA SER A 127 2.59 13.57 1.03
C SER A 127 3.22 12.28 1.55
N LYS A 128 3.92 12.39 2.68
CA LYS A 128 4.33 11.21 3.45
C LYS A 128 3.08 10.60 4.08
N LEU A 129 2.91 9.30 3.87
CA LEU A 129 1.80 8.52 4.40
C LEU A 129 2.18 7.86 5.73
N GLY A 130 3.42 7.38 5.84
CA GLY A 130 3.93 6.79 7.06
C GLY A 130 5.34 6.22 6.92
N GLY A 131 5.65 5.25 7.78
CA GLY A 131 6.85 4.43 7.71
C GLY A 131 6.52 2.94 7.67
N PHE A 132 7.37 2.16 7.00
CA PHE A 132 7.34 0.69 7.07
C PHE A 132 7.87 0.19 8.42
#